data_AF-A0A1J7C4U3-F1
#
_entry.id   AF-A0A1J7C4U3-F1
#
_cell.length_a   1.000
_cell.length_b   1.000
_cell.length_c   1.000
_cell.angle_alpha   90.00
_cell.angle_beta   90.00
_cell.angle_gamma   90.00
#
_symmetry.space_group_name_H-M   'P 1'
#
loop_
_entity.id
_entity.type
_entity.pdbx_description
1 polymer ?
#
loop_
_entity_poly.entity_id
_entity_poly.type
_entity_poly.pdbx_seq_one_letter_code
_entity_poly.pdbx_strand_id
1 'polypeptide(L)'
;MQRLKLSHNKLTHLGRLPDSVGQLNADGNQLVELPNPPPKNLHFIDISHNQLRRLFDPEKAVLQVLKADHNLIDTVPAAFSRKECNTRLWLSDTPLTEETKNRLSASNRAISAFDSALPRIVL
;
A
#
# COMPACT_ATOMS: atom_id res chain seq x y z
N MET A 1 -2.73 -9.82 -17.57
CA MET A 1 -2.62 -9.35 -16.17
C MET A 1 -1.58 -10.18 -15.45
N GLN A 2 -0.55 -9.55 -14.89
CA GLN A 2 0.65 -10.21 -14.37
C GLN A 2 0.75 -10.08 -12.84
N ARG A 3 1.40 -11.07 -12.21
CA ARG A 3 1.77 -11.06 -10.79
C ARG A 3 3.29 -10.99 -10.68
N LEU A 4 3.79 -10.00 -9.96
CA LEU A 4 5.22 -9.78 -9.74
C LEU A 4 5.55 -10.05 -8.27
N LYS A 5 6.45 -10.99 -8.00
CA LYS A 5 6.88 -11.39 -6.65
C LYS A 5 8.35 -11.01 -6.47
N LEU A 6 8.61 -10.06 -5.60
CA LEU A 6 9.91 -9.46 -5.28
C LEU A 6 10.20 -9.50 -3.77
N SER A 7 9.39 -10.22 -2.99
CA SER A 7 9.48 -10.20 -1.54
C SER A 7 10.79 -10.78 -1.00
N HIS A 8 11.18 -10.33 0.20
CA HIS A 8 12.37 -10.76 0.93
C HIS A 8 13.67 -10.62 0.15
N ASN A 9 13.86 -9.46 -0.49
CA ASN A 9 15.10 -9.09 -1.14
C ASN A 9 15.76 -7.91 -0.43
N LYS A 10 16.78 -7.33 -1.05
CA LYS A 10 17.47 -6.11 -0.57
C LYS A 10 17.24 -4.95 -1.54
N LEU A 11 16.08 -4.91 -2.18
CA LEU A 11 15.77 -3.85 -3.15
C LEU A 11 15.63 -2.53 -2.42
N THR A 12 16.34 -1.51 -2.89
CA THR A 12 16.22 -0.14 -2.38
C THR A 12 15.31 0.72 -3.24
N HIS A 13 15.11 0.33 -4.51
CA HIS A 13 14.26 1.03 -5.47
C HIS A 13 13.57 0.01 -6.40
N LEU A 14 12.43 0.41 -6.96
CA LEU A 14 11.78 -0.27 -8.06
C LEU A 14 11.81 0.62 -9.29
N GLY A 15 12.22 0.08 -10.43
CA GLY A 15 12.09 0.76 -11.72
C GLY A 15 10.63 0.90 -12.15
N ARG A 16 10.41 1.56 -13.29
CA ARG A 16 9.07 1.63 -13.89
C ARG A 16 8.57 0.22 -14.21
N LEU A 17 7.41 -0.10 -13.65
CA LEU A 17 6.74 -1.38 -13.87
C LEU A 17 5.77 -1.27 -15.06
N PRO A 18 5.58 -2.34 -15.85
CA PRO A 18 4.67 -2.32 -16.98
C PRO A 18 3.21 -2.29 -16.52
N ASP A 19 2.34 -1.61 -17.28
CA ASP A 19 0.91 -1.49 -16.99
C ASP A 19 0.19 -2.85 -16.95
N SER A 20 0.81 -3.93 -17.45
CA SER A 20 0.29 -5.30 -17.36
C SER A 20 0.30 -5.88 -15.95
N VAL A 21 1.07 -5.30 -15.01
CA VAL A 21 1.15 -5.76 -13.61
C VAL A 21 -0.16 -5.43 -12.90
N GLY A 22 -0.83 -6.48 -12.41
CA GLY A 22 -2.04 -6.36 -11.59
C GLY A 22 -1.77 -6.63 -10.11
N GLN A 23 -0.81 -7.51 -9.80
CA GLN A 23 -0.42 -7.81 -8.42
C GLN A 23 1.08 -7.62 -8.24
N LEU A 24 1.46 -6.89 -7.20
CA LEU A 24 2.85 -6.71 -6.80
C LEU A 24 3.01 -7.14 -5.34
N ASN A 25 3.87 -8.12 -5.08
CA ASN A 25 4.39 -8.35 -3.74
C ASN A 25 5.86 -7.92 -3.71
N ALA A 26 6.18 -6.88 -2.94
CA ALA A 26 7.53 -6.39 -2.67
C ALA A 26 7.80 -6.28 -1.15
N ASP A 27 7.12 -7.10 -0.34
CA ASP A 27 7.29 -7.12 1.10
C ASP A 27 8.73 -7.46 1.52
N GLY A 28 9.17 -6.94 2.68
CA GLY A 28 10.47 -7.31 3.24
C GLY A 28 11.65 -6.88 2.36
N ASN A 29 11.66 -5.60 1.96
CA ASN A 29 12.73 -4.99 1.19
C ASN A 29 13.25 -3.73 1.92
N GLN A 30 14.02 -2.89 1.22
CA GLN A 30 14.56 -1.63 1.74
C GLN A 30 14.08 -0.44 0.90
N LEU A 31 12.87 -0.55 0.34
CA LEU A 31 12.30 0.48 -0.54
C LEU A 31 12.03 1.75 0.25
N VAL A 32 12.54 2.87 -0.25
CA VAL A 32 12.30 4.21 0.31
C VAL A 32 11.23 4.98 -0.46
N GLU A 33 10.97 4.57 -1.69
CA GLU A 33 9.91 5.10 -2.56
C GLU A 33 9.29 4.00 -3.44
N LEU A 34 8.10 4.30 -3.96
CA LEU A 34 7.43 3.48 -4.97
C LEU A 34 7.45 4.17 -6.33
N PRO A 35 7.35 3.41 -7.44
CA PRO A 35 7.25 3.98 -8.76
C PRO A 35 6.00 4.87 -8.86
N ASN A 36 6.18 6.10 -9.33
CA ASN A 36 5.13 7.08 -9.55
C ASN A 36 5.21 7.55 -11.02
N PRO A 37 4.22 7.22 -11.88
CA PRO A 37 2.95 6.58 -11.54
C PRO A 37 3.07 5.06 -11.26
N PRO A 38 2.14 4.49 -10.47
CA PRO A 38 1.99 3.03 -10.36
C PRO A 38 1.47 2.42 -11.69
N PRO A 39 1.59 1.09 -11.89
CA PRO A 39 0.95 0.41 -13.01
C PRO A 39 -0.56 0.64 -13.02
N LYS A 40 -1.13 0.97 -14.19
CA LYS A 40 -2.56 1.30 -14.31
C LYS A 40 -3.50 0.19 -13.84
N ASN A 41 -3.15 -1.06 -14.10
CA ASN A 41 -3.99 -2.23 -13.76
C ASN A 41 -3.71 -2.79 -12.36
N LEU A 42 -2.88 -2.12 -11.55
CA LEU A 42 -2.51 -2.60 -10.22
C LEU A 42 -3.75 -2.57 -9.30
N HIS A 43 -4.24 -3.74 -8.91
CA HIS A 43 -5.36 -3.87 -7.99
C HIS A 43 -4.96 -4.42 -6.62
N PHE A 44 -3.79 -5.07 -6.51
CA PHE A 44 -3.22 -5.54 -5.25
C PHE A 44 -1.74 -5.18 -5.14
N ILE A 45 -1.35 -4.61 -4.00
CA ILE A 45 0.05 -4.38 -3.66
C ILE A 45 0.34 -4.71 -2.19
N ASP A 46 1.43 -5.43 -1.98
CA ASP A 46 2.05 -5.65 -0.66
C ASP A 46 3.46 -5.06 -0.67
N ILE A 47 3.67 -4.04 0.16
CA ILE A 47 4.92 -3.31 0.36
C ILE A 47 5.25 -3.23 1.85
N SER A 48 4.67 -4.12 2.66
CA SER A 48 4.93 -4.17 4.09
C SER A 48 6.41 -4.46 4.38
N HIS A 49 6.90 -4.05 5.54
CA HIS A 49 8.32 -4.20 5.93
C HIS A 49 9.28 -3.56 4.92
N ASN A 50 9.13 -2.26 4.72
CA ASN A 50 10.01 -1.42 3.91
C ASN A 50 10.33 -0.11 4.67
N GLN A 51 10.92 0.89 4.00
CA GLN A 51 11.30 2.18 4.60
C GLN A 51 10.55 3.34 3.95
N LEU A 52 9.35 3.07 3.41
CA LEU A 52 8.58 4.06 2.67
C LEU A 52 8.10 5.16 3.61
N ARG A 53 8.23 6.41 3.18
CA ARG A 53 7.70 7.57 3.91
C ARG A 53 6.37 8.07 3.36
N ARG A 54 6.06 7.75 2.11
CA ARG A 54 4.88 8.26 1.39
C ARG A 54 4.30 7.18 0.51
N LEU A 55 2.99 7.26 0.30
CA LEU A 55 2.24 6.44 -0.66
C LEU A 55 2.02 7.20 -1.97
N PHE A 56 1.78 6.46 -3.04
CA PHE A 56 1.34 7.03 -4.32
C PHE A 56 -0.14 7.45 -4.27
N ASP A 57 -0.56 8.23 -5.25
CA ASP A 57 -1.96 8.62 -5.41
C ASP A 57 -2.80 7.45 -5.96
N PRO A 58 -3.84 6.98 -5.22
CA PRO A 58 -4.66 5.85 -5.65
C PRO A 58 -5.44 6.12 -6.93
N GLU A 59 -5.69 7.38 -7.32
CA GLU A 59 -6.42 7.68 -8.57
C GLU A 59 -5.66 7.22 -9.82
N LYS A 60 -4.37 6.90 -9.69
CA LYS A 60 -3.50 6.42 -10.78
C LYS A 60 -3.57 4.91 -11.01
N ALA A 61 -4.32 4.17 -10.19
CA ALA A 61 -4.47 2.72 -10.30
C ALA A 61 -5.88 2.26 -9.90
N VAL A 62 -6.27 1.05 -10.30
CA VAL A 62 -7.54 0.42 -9.89
C VAL A 62 -7.38 -0.33 -8.56
N LEU A 63 -6.83 0.33 -7.55
CA LEU A 63 -6.33 -0.31 -6.34
C LEU A 63 -7.45 -0.77 -5.40
N GLN A 64 -7.50 -2.08 -5.13
CA GLN A 64 -8.45 -2.69 -4.20
C GLN A 64 -7.81 -2.95 -2.83
N VAL A 65 -6.52 -3.31 -2.81
CA VAL A 65 -5.79 -3.68 -1.59
C VAL A 65 -4.40 -3.05 -1.61
N LEU A 66 -4.06 -2.34 -0.53
CA LEU A 66 -2.74 -1.79 -0.25
C LEU A 66 -2.31 -2.24 1.15
N LYS A 67 -1.29 -3.07 1.22
CA LYS A 67 -0.61 -3.41 2.48
C LYS A 67 0.72 -2.68 2.55
N ALA A 68 0.89 -1.86 3.58
CA ALA A 68 2.07 -1.06 3.81
C ALA A 68 2.43 -1.00 5.30
N ASP A 69 2.11 -2.06 6.04
CA ASP A 69 2.49 -2.20 7.45
C ASP A 69 4.00 -2.10 7.61
N HIS A 70 4.48 -1.71 8.79
CA HIS A 70 5.92 -1.64 9.09
C HIS A 70 6.69 -0.82 8.06
N ASN A 71 6.28 0.44 7.90
CA ASN A 71 6.94 1.45 7.07
C ASN A 71 7.07 2.75 7.87
N LEU A 72 7.67 3.77 7.28
CA LEU A 72 7.86 5.10 7.88
C LEU A 72 6.82 6.12 7.40
N ILE A 73 5.64 5.64 7.01
CA ILE A 73 4.55 6.46 6.47
C ILE A 73 3.93 7.28 7.60
N ASP A 74 4.05 8.60 7.50
CA ASP A 74 3.46 9.55 8.46
C ASP A 74 2.12 10.13 7.98
N THR A 75 1.91 10.16 6.67
CA THR A 75 0.78 10.81 6.01
C THR A 75 0.27 9.95 4.86
N VAL A 76 -1.04 9.98 4.67
CA VAL A 76 -1.72 9.24 3.61
C VAL A 76 -2.45 10.23 2.69
N PRO A 77 -2.27 10.13 1.35
CA PRO A 77 -2.95 10.99 0.39
C PRO A 77 -4.46 11.09 0.62
N ALA A 78 -5.02 12.29 0.48
CA ALA A 78 -6.42 12.51 0.83
C ALA A 78 -7.42 11.71 0.00
N ALA A 79 -7.02 11.30 -1.21
CA ALA A 79 -7.79 10.41 -2.06
C ALA A 79 -8.15 9.07 -1.38
N PHE A 80 -7.28 8.55 -0.49
CA PHE A 80 -7.58 7.33 0.30
C PHE A 80 -8.65 7.54 1.37
N SER A 81 -8.93 8.77 1.78
CA SER A 81 -9.98 9.12 2.74
C SER A 81 -11.29 9.52 2.05
N ARG A 82 -11.34 9.61 0.73
CA ARG A 82 -12.60 9.94 0.03
C ARG A 82 -13.62 8.82 0.16
N LYS A 83 -14.90 9.18 0.25
CA LYS A 83 -16.04 8.24 0.36
C LYS A 83 -16.11 7.25 -0.79
N GLU A 84 -15.72 7.67 -2.00
CA GLU A 84 -15.78 6.86 -3.23
C GLU A 84 -14.62 5.88 -3.37
N CYS A 85 -13.54 6.08 -2.62
CA CYS A 85 -12.41 5.18 -2.70
C CYS A 85 -12.77 3.89 -1.93
N ASN A 86 -12.43 2.73 -2.50
CA ASN A 86 -12.80 1.42 -1.96
C ASN A 86 -11.57 0.58 -1.59
N THR A 87 -10.38 1.18 -1.66
CA THR A 87 -9.13 0.52 -1.32
C THR A 87 -9.10 0.15 0.16
N ARG A 88 -8.83 -1.11 0.46
CA ARG A 88 -8.54 -1.58 1.82
C ARG A 88 -7.08 -1.30 2.16
N LEU A 89 -6.85 -0.73 3.34
CA LEU A 89 -5.55 -0.27 3.79
C LEU A 89 -5.09 -1.05 5.02
N TRP A 90 -3.87 -1.57 4.96
CA TRP A 90 -3.13 -2.07 6.12
C TRP A 90 -1.94 -1.15 6.33
N LEU A 91 -1.92 -0.45 7.46
CA LEU A 91 -0.96 0.60 7.82
C LEU A 91 -0.51 0.45 9.28
N SER A 92 -0.52 -0.79 9.80
CA SER A 92 -0.08 -1.10 11.15
C SER A 92 1.40 -0.79 11.28
N ASP A 93 1.84 -0.34 12.46
CA ASP A 93 3.25 -0.05 12.70
C ASP A 93 3.85 0.96 11.71
N THR A 94 3.06 1.99 11.38
CA THR A 94 3.51 3.18 10.66
C THR A 94 3.33 4.43 11.54
N PRO A 95 4.22 5.43 11.47
CA PRO A 95 4.17 6.62 12.32
C PRO A 95 3.12 7.65 11.84
N LEU A 96 1.88 7.21 11.56
CA LEU A 96 0.81 8.11 11.09
C LEU A 96 0.57 9.25 12.07
N THR A 97 0.44 10.46 11.53
CA THR A 97 0.01 11.62 12.31
C THR A 97 -1.43 11.43 12.81
N GLU A 98 -1.76 12.03 13.97
CA GLU A 98 -3.13 11.99 14.51
C GLU A 98 -4.14 12.61 13.54
N GLU A 99 -3.76 13.64 12.80
CA GLU A 99 -4.58 14.19 11.73
C GLU A 99 -4.92 13.12 10.67
N THR A 100 -3.93 12.35 10.21
CA THR A 100 -4.14 11.30 9.22
C THR A 100 -5.01 10.18 9.78
N LYS A 101 -4.80 9.77 11.04
CA LYS A 101 -5.64 8.77 11.71
C LYS A 101 -7.10 9.23 11.81
N ASN A 102 -7.33 10.47 12.23
CA ASN A 102 -8.67 11.07 12.34
C ASN A 102 -9.37 11.16 10.97
N ARG A 103 -8.63 11.53 9.93
CA ARG A 103 -9.16 11.59 8.56
C ARG A 103 -9.54 10.21 8.03
N LEU A 104 -8.78 9.17 8.34
CA LEU A 104 -9.09 7.80 7.90
C LEU A 104 -10.23 7.18 8.72
N SER A 105 -10.28 7.42 10.03
CA SER A 105 -11.35 6.94 10.90
C SER A 105 -12.70 7.57 10.54
N ALA A 106 -12.73 8.89 10.27
CA ALA A 106 -13.93 9.61 9.83
C ALA A 106 -14.50 9.06 8.51
N SER A 107 -13.65 8.47 7.66
CA SER A 107 -14.07 7.88 6.39
C SER A 107 -14.56 6.44 6.50
N ASN A 108 -14.74 5.90 7.72
CA ASN A 108 -14.99 4.48 7.98
C ASN A 108 -13.99 3.55 7.28
N ARG A 109 -12.79 4.06 7.00
CA ARG A 109 -11.70 3.23 6.51
C ARG A 109 -11.17 2.50 7.71
N ALA A 110 -11.38 1.19 7.75
CA ALA A 110 -10.66 0.33 8.66
C ALA A 110 -9.17 0.50 8.37
N ILE A 111 -8.49 1.36 9.14
CA ILE A 111 -7.09 1.13 9.43
C ILE A 111 -7.13 -0.19 10.19
N SER A 112 -6.84 -1.29 9.49
CA SER A 112 -6.84 -2.63 10.08
C SER A 112 -5.62 -2.85 10.98
N ALA A 113 -5.32 -1.85 11.82
CA ALA A 113 -4.37 -1.90 12.91
C ALA A 113 -4.86 -2.75 14.10
N PHE A 114 -6.01 -3.42 13.99
CA PHE A 114 -6.50 -4.36 14.99
C PHE A 114 -7.14 -5.54 14.27
N ASP A 115 -6.33 -6.50 13.85
CA ASP A 115 -6.30 -7.83 14.47
C ASP A 115 -5.63 -8.82 13.53
N SER A 116 -4.76 -9.61 14.14
CA SER A 116 -3.87 -10.64 13.59
C SER A 116 -4.56 -11.84 12.91
N ALA A 117 -5.81 -11.71 12.46
CA ALA A 117 -6.61 -12.86 12.03
C ALA A 117 -7.60 -12.54 10.92
N LEU A 118 -7.13 -12.41 9.67
CA LEU A 118 -7.93 -12.83 8.51
C LEU A 118 -7.06 -13.62 7.53
N PRO A 119 -7.63 -14.68 6.91
CA PRO A 119 -6.87 -15.81 6.41
C PRO A 119 -6.04 -15.44 5.19
N ARG A 120 -4.88 -16.09 5.08
CA ARG A 120 -4.09 -16.14 3.85
C ARG A 120 -5.03 -16.56 2.70
N ILE A 121 -5.34 -15.63 1.80
CA ILE A 121 -5.83 -15.98 0.47
C ILE A 121 -4.61 -16.54 -0.26
N VAL A 122 -4.41 -17.85 -0.11
CA VAL A 122 -3.62 -18.66 -1.03
C VAL A 122 -4.45 -18.74 -2.31
N LEU A 123 -3.91 -18.17 -3.38
CA LEU A 123 -4.34 -18.47 -4.75
C LEU A 123 -3.70 -19.78 -5.20
#